data_AF-A0A258F275-F1
#
_entry.id   AF-A0A258F275-F1
#
_cell.length_a   1.000
_cell.length_b   1.000
_cell.length_c   1.000
_cell.angle_alpha   90.00
_cell.angle_beta   90.00
_cell.angle_gamma   90.00
#
_symmetry.space_group_name_H-M   'P 1'
#
loop_
_entity.id
_entity.type
_entity.pdbx_description
1 polymer ?
#
loop_
_entity_poly.entity_id
_entity_poly.type
_entity_poly.pdbx_seq_one_letter_code
_entity_poly.pdbx_strand_id
1 'polypeptide(L)'
;MPPKNTVLMNHTDMLGHHFGCARVMRMIEDGLTSRGCRIIGRIDGKEDWRSSPRALAMLEHCDLIVINGEGTLHHGRRKATWLMETGAHQVTRDKELALVNALYQENPPDWAVLLQRFRHLYARDSRSAAAMSDHAGR
;
A
#
# COMPACT_ATOMS: atom_id res chain seq x y z
N MET A 1 -20.43 -10.46 -8.48
CA MET A 1 -19.63 -10.52 -7.25
C MET A 1 -19.97 -9.30 -6.40
N PRO A 2 -20.09 -9.43 -5.06
CA PRO A 2 -20.24 -8.26 -4.19
C PRO A 2 -19.01 -7.33 -4.31
N PRO A 3 -19.16 -6.02 -4.07
CA PRO A 3 -18.06 -5.08 -4.14
C PRO A 3 -17.00 -5.41 -3.08
N LYS A 4 -15.71 -5.37 -3.46
CA LYS A 4 -14.61 -5.62 -2.52
C LYS A 4 -14.44 -4.44 -1.57
N ASN A 5 -14.51 -4.68 -0.28
CA ASN A 5 -14.19 -3.70 0.75
C ASN A 5 -12.69 -3.42 0.72
N THR A 6 -12.34 -2.17 0.47
CA THR A 6 -10.95 -1.76 0.22
C THR A 6 -10.50 -0.75 1.27
N VAL A 7 -9.31 -0.98 1.83
CA VAL A 7 -8.60 0.00 2.66
C VAL A 7 -7.44 0.56 1.86
N LEU A 8 -7.31 1.88 1.85
CA LEU A 8 -6.23 2.59 1.20
C LEU A 8 -5.19 3.05 2.25
N MET A 9 -3.95 2.65 2.07
CA MET A 9 -2.83 2.95 2.97
C MET A 9 -1.82 3.89 2.33
N ASN A 10 -1.06 4.55 3.20
CA ASN A 10 -0.16 5.65 2.84
C ASN A 10 -0.92 6.76 2.08
N HIS A 11 -2.06 7.19 2.66
CA HIS A 11 -2.79 8.34 2.15
C HIS A 11 -1.98 9.60 2.45
N THR A 12 -1.42 10.21 1.41
CA THR A 12 -0.41 11.29 1.53
C THR A 12 -1.02 12.70 1.52
N ASP A 13 -2.34 12.84 1.40
CA ASP A 13 -3.03 14.13 1.27
C ASP A 13 -4.11 14.40 2.31
N MET A 14 -4.01 13.83 3.52
CA MET A 14 -5.05 14.03 4.55
C MET A 14 -5.15 15.48 5.05
N LEU A 15 -4.18 16.35 4.73
CA LEU A 15 -4.13 17.76 5.13
C LEU A 15 -4.14 18.76 3.94
N GLY A 16 -4.28 18.30 2.69
CA GLY A 16 -4.42 19.18 1.52
C GLY A 16 -3.21 20.05 1.16
N HIS A 17 -2.04 19.81 1.78
CA HIS A 17 -0.86 20.69 1.62
C HIS A 17 -0.03 20.38 0.36
N HIS A 18 -0.28 19.26 -0.33
CA HIS A 18 0.51 18.82 -1.49
C HIS A 18 -0.39 18.43 -2.66
N PHE A 19 -0.62 19.36 -3.59
CA PHE A 19 -1.49 19.17 -4.76
C PHE A 19 -1.17 17.90 -5.59
N GLY A 20 0.11 17.53 -5.68
CA GLY A 20 0.54 16.31 -6.37
C GLY A 20 0.02 15.03 -5.69
N CYS A 21 0.16 14.93 -4.37
CA CYS A 21 -0.34 13.81 -3.57
C CYS A 21 -1.88 13.72 -3.66
N ALA A 22 -2.57 14.85 -3.57
CA ALA A 22 -4.02 14.94 -3.70
C ALA A 22 -4.55 14.29 -4.98
N ARG A 23 -3.91 14.63 -6.10
CA ARG A 23 -4.29 14.12 -7.42
C ARG A 23 -4.03 12.62 -7.55
N VAL A 24 -2.89 12.14 -7.06
CA VAL A 24 -2.56 10.70 -7.08
C VAL A 24 -3.59 9.91 -6.28
N MET A 25 -3.88 10.34 -5.05
CA MET A 25 -4.86 9.66 -4.20
C MET A 25 -6.24 9.63 -4.87
N ARG A 26 -6.70 10.76 -5.42
CA ARG A 26 -7.96 10.81 -6.17
C ARG A 26 -7.98 9.84 -7.35
N MET A 27 -6.91 9.77 -8.14
CA MET A 27 -6.83 8.83 -9.27
C MET A 27 -6.90 7.36 -8.83
N ILE A 28 -6.27 7.02 -7.70
CA ILE A 28 -6.36 5.67 -7.12
C ILE A 28 -7.79 5.38 -6.66
N GLU A 29 -8.41 6.32 -5.94
CA GLU A 29 -9.79 6.17 -5.43
C GLU A 29 -10.81 6.04 -6.57
N ASP A 30 -10.73 6.90 -7.58
CA ASP A 30 -11.57 6.87 -8.79
C ASP A 30 -11.34 5.55 -9.57
N GLY A 31 -10.09 5.11 -9.68
CA GLY A 31 -9.73 3.85 -10.33
C GLY A 31 -10.31 2.62 -9.63
N LEU A 32 -10.29 2.59 -8.30
CA LEU A 32 -10.84 1.49 -7.51
C LEU A 32 -12.37 1.47 -7.58
N THR A 33 -13.00 2.62 -7.37
CA THR A 33 -14.47 2.75 -7.33
C THR A 33 -15.11 2.47 -8.69
N SER A 34 -14.52 2.97 -9.79
CA SER A 34 -14.97 2.66 -11.16
C SER A 34 -14.89 1.17 -11.53
N ARG A 35 -14.08 0.39 -10.79
CA ARG A 35 -13.95 -1.08 -10.95
C ARG A 35 -14.77 -1.87 -9.92
N GLY A 36 -15.68 -1.21 -9.21
CA GLY A 36 -16.60 -1.85 -8.26
C GLY A 36 -16.01 -2.12 -6.88
N CYS A 37 -14.88 -1.52 -6.51
CA CYS A 37 -14.38 -1.56 -5.13
C CYS A 37 -15.12 -0.53 -4.27
N ARG A 38 -15.34 -0.87 -2.99
CA ARG A 38 -15.90 0.03 -1.99
C ARG A 38 -14.82 0.44 -1.01
N ILE A 39 -14.43 1.72 -0.99
CA ILE A 39 -13.43 2.22 -0.07
C ILE A 39 -14.07 2.40 1.31
N ILE A 40 -13.67 1.57 2.28
CA ILE A 40 -14.22 1.58 3.64
C ILE A 40 -13.30 2.29 4.64
N GLY A 41 -12.07 2.60 4.25
CA GLY A 41 -11.08 3.21 5.14
C GLY A 41 -9.89 3.79 4.41
N ARG A 42 -9.29 4.80 5.03
CA ARG A 42 -8.05 5.47 4.62
C ARG A 42 -7.13 5.55 5.83
N ILE A 43 -5.89 5.09 5.68
CA ILE A 43 -4.86 5.14 6.72
C ILE A 43 -3.79 6.14 6.26
N ASP A 44 -3.51 7.12 7.11
CA ASP A 44 -2.53 8.18 6.84
C ASP A 44 -1.11 7.60 6.76
N GLY A 45 -0.28 8.11 5.85
CA GLY A 45 1.12 7.70 5.72
C GLY A 45 2.03 8.01 6.92
N LYS A 46 1.54 8.78 7.89
CA LYS A 46 2.23 9.16 9.14
C LYS A 46 1.78 8.31 10.33
N GLU A 47 0.73 7.50 10.18
CA GLU A 47 0.15 6.66 11.23
C GLU A 47 0.84 5.28 11.26
N ASP A 48 1.35 4.87 12.43
CA ASP A 48 1.75 3.48 12.65
C ASP A 48 0.51 2.61 12.89
N TRP A 49 -0.07 2.13 11.79
CA TRP A 49 -1.32 1.37 11.77
C TRP A 49 -1.32 0.13 12.68
N ARG A 50 -0.14 -0.45 12.96
CA ARG A 50 0.00 -1.67 13.78
C ARG A 50 -0.40 -1.44 15.23
N SER A 51 -0.26 -0.19 15.67
CA SER A 51 -0.59 0.25 17.03
C SER A 51 -1.93 0.95 17.13
N SER A 52 -2.61 1.18 16.00
CA SER A 52 -3.86 1.95 15.94
C SER A 52 -5.08 1.02 15.96
N PRO A 53 -5.90 1.04 17.03
CA PRO A 53 -7.11 0.21 17.10
C PRO A 53 -8.08 0.52 15.95
N ARG A 54 -8.16 1.79 15.53
CA ARG A 54 -8.97 2.22 14.39
C ARG A 54 -8.48 1.58 13.10
N ALA A 55 -7.16 1.61 12.84
CA ALA A 55 -6.59 1.02 11.64
C ALA A 55 -6.78 -0.50 11.61
N LEU A 56 -6.50 -1.16 12.72
CA LEU A 56 -6.69 -2.61 12.87
C LEU A 56 -8.15 -3.02 12.61
N ALA A 57 -9.12 -2.30 13.17
CA ALA A 57 -10.54 -2.56 12.94
C ALA A 57 -10.93 -2.39 11.45
N MET A 58 -10.39 -1.37 10.76
CA MET A 58 -10.64 -1.20 9.32
C MET A 58 -10.05 -2.36 8.50
N LEU A 59 -8.84 -2.80 8.84
CA LEU A 59 -8.15 -3.88 8.13
C LEU A 59 -8.83 -5.23 8.34
N GLU A 60 -9.39 -5.49 9.53
CA GLU A 60 -10.14 -6.71 9.84
C GLU A 60 -11.35 -6.91 8.91
N HIS A 61 -12.05 -5.82 8.56
CA HIS A 61 -13.29 -5.83 7.79
C HIS A 61 -13.11 -5.60 6.27
N CYS A 62 -11.88 -5.50 5.79
CA CYS A 62 -11.58 -5.34 4.36
C CYS A 62 -11.32 -6.68 3.66
N ASP A 63 -11.41 -6.67 2.33
CA ASP A 63 -11.01 -7.77 1.45
C ASP A 63 -9.70 -7.46 0.72
N LEU A 64 -9.44 -6.17 0.48
CA LEU A 64 -8.31 -5.66 -0.30
C LEU A 64 -7.63 -4.50 0.44
N ILE A 65 -6.31 -4.54 0.49
CA ILE A 65 -5.46 -3.45 0.98
C ILE A 65 -4.66 -2.92 -0.20
N VAL A 66 -4.83 -1.64 -0.50
CA VAL A 66 -4.08 -0.93 -1.55
C VAL A 66 -3.13 0.05 -0.87
N ILE A 67 -1.85 -0.07 -1.15
CA ILE A 67 -0.79 0.78 -0.61
C ILE A 67 -0.28 1.69 -1.72
N ASN A 68 -0.39 3.00 -1.55
CA ASN A 68 0.29 3.96 -2.43
C ASN A 68 1.77 4.04 -2.02
N GLY A 69 2.69 3.49 -2.80
CA GLY A 69 4.12 3.51 -2.46
C GLY A 69 4.76 4.89 -2.57
N GLU A 70 4.33 5.70 -3.53
CA GLU A 70 4.88 7.01 -3.93
C GLU A 70 6.41 7.06 -3.77
N GLY A 71 6.94 7.96 -2.94
CA GLY A 71 8.35 8.05 -2.58
C GLY A 71 8.63 7.59 -1.15
N THR A 72 7.86 6.63 -0.64
CA THR A 72 8.02 6.14 0.75
C THR A 72 9.03 5.00 0.83
N LEU A 73 9.08 4.12 -0.18
CA LEU A 73 9.85 2.88 -0.19
C LEU A 73 11.27 3.08 -0.75
N HIS A 74 12.10 3.85 -0.06
CA HIS A 74 13.51 4.00 -0.39
C HIS A 74 14.41 3.97 0.85
N HIS A 75 15.56 3.30 0.73
CA HIS A 75 16.57 3.16 1.78
C HIS A 75 16.04 2.60 3.11
N GLY A 76 15.04 1.71 3.11
CA GLY A 76 14.59 1.04 4.33
C GLY A 76 14.07 1.96 5.43
N ARG A 77 13.54 3.14 5.07
CA ARG A 77 13.03 4.12 6.05
C ARG A 77 12.01 3.48 7.00
N ARG A 78 12.04 3.87 8.29
CA ARG A 78 11.13 3.37 9.33
C ARG A 78 9.64 3.34 8.93
N LYS A 79 9.18 4.36 8.18
CA LYS A 79 7.80 4.42 7.66
C LYS A 79 7.51 3.33 6.62
N ALA A 80 8.47 3.04 5.76
CA ALA A 80 8.35 1.99 4.76
C ALA A 80 8.30 0.60 5.41
N THR A 81 8.96 0.41 6.56
CA THR A 81 8.83 -0.83 7.36
C THR A 81 7.37 -1.10 7.72
N TRP A 82 6.62 -0.09 8.19
CA TRP A 82 5.22 -0.28 8.57
C TRP A 82 4.36 -0.69 7.37
N LEU A 83 4.60 -0.10 6.19
CA LEU A 83 3.88 -0.48 4.97
C LEU A 83 4.21 -1.92 4.56
N MET A 84 5.48 -2.31 4.63
CA MET A 84 5.91 -3.65 4.24
C MET A 84 5.46 -4.74 5.22
N GLU A 85 5.30 -4.41 6.50
CA GLU A 85 4.78 -5.36 7.50
C GLU A 85 3.34 -5.82 7.23
N THR A 86 2.61 -5.14 6.35
CA THR A 86 1.33 -5.68 5.83
C THR A 86 1.51 -7.05 5.16
N GLY A 87 2.70 -7.36 4.64
CA GLY A 87 3.02 -8.68 4.08
C GLY A 87 3.17 -9.80 5.11
N ALA A 88 3.32 -9.49 6.41
CA ALA A 88 3.58 -10.47 7.47
C ALA A 88 2.60 -10.41 8.66
N HIS A 89 1.83 -9.33 8.80
CA HIS A 89 0.98 -9.14 9.97
C HIS A 89 -0.26 -10.05 9.97
N GLN A 90 -0.71 -10.45 11.16
CA GLN A 90 -1.83 -11.39 11.30
C GLN A 90 -3.16 -10.87 10.72
N VAL A 91 -3.48 -9.58 10.95
CA VAL A 91 -4.75 -8.96 10.48
C VAL A 91 -4.86 -8.90 8.96
N THR A 92 -3.72 -8.95 8.26
CA THR A 92 -3.64 -8.86 6.79
C THR A 92 -3.49 -10.22 6.13
N ARG A 93 -3.39 -11.32 6.90
CA ARG A 93 -3.04 -12.66 6.40
C ARG A 93 -3.96 -13.12 5.27
N ASP A 94 -5.26 -12.92 5.39
CA ASP A 94 -6.26 -13.39 4.43
C ASP A 94 -6.69 -12.30 3.43
N LYS A 95 -6.00 -11.15 3.45
CA LYS A 95 -6.35 -9.98 2.64
C LYS A 95 -5.57 -10.00 1.34
N GLU A 96 -6.20 -9.53 0.27
CA GLU A 96 -5.48 -9.27 -0.97
C GLU A 96 -4.62 -8.01 -0.79
N LEU A 97 -3.35 -8.08 -1.15
CA LEU A 97 -2.41 -6.97 -0.99
C LEU A 97 -1.98 -6.43 -2.36
N ALA A 98 -2.06 -5.11 -2.52
CA ALA A 98 -1.61 -4.38 -3.70
C ALA A 98 -0.69 -3.23 -3.31
N LEU A 99 0.49 -3.15 -3.93
CA LEU A 99 1.39 -2.01 -3.84
C LEU A 99 1.41 -1.31 -5.20
N VAL A 100 0.99 -0.05 -5.22
CA VAL A 100 0.82 0.73 -6.45
C VAL A 100 1.61 2.04 -6.39
N ASN A 101 1.95 2.60 -7.56
CA ASN A 101 2.63 3.88 -7.68
C ASN A 101 3.93 3.96 -6.85
N ALA A 102 4.66 2.85 -6.72
CA ALA A 102 5.86 2.79 -5.88
C ALA A 102 7.12 3.23 -6.64
N LEU A 103 7.88 4.14 -6.05
CA LEU A 103 9.33 4.22 -6.25
C LEU A 103 9.96 3.21 -5.29
N TYR A 104 10.80 2.31 -5.82
CA TYR A 104 11.42 1.24 -5.05
C TYR A 104 12.93 1.23 -5.31
N GLN A 105 13.71 1.67 -4.32
CA GLN A 105 15.16 1.82 -4.48
C GLN A 105 15.90 1.49 -3.19
N GLU A 106 16.97 0.71 -3.31
CA GLU A 106 17.94 0.43 -2.22
C GLU A 106 17.27 -0.02 -0.93
N ASN A 107 16.25 -0.88 -1.03
CA ASN A 107 15.55 -1.42 0.12
C ASN A 107 16.23 -2.69 0.66
N PRO A 108 16.10 -2.97 1.96
CA PRO A 108 16.68 -4.15 2.60
C PRO A 108 16.31 -5.49 1.93
N PRO A 109 17.25 -6.44 1.77
CA PRO A 109 17.01 -7.73 1.11
C PRO A 109 15.93 -8.60 1.78
N ASP A 110 15.71 -8.42 3.07
CA ASP A 110 14.71 -9.16 3.84
C ASP A 110 13.27 -8.76 3.49
N TRP A 111 13.08 -7.64 2.78
CA TRP A 111 11.76 -7.24 2.26
C TRP A 111 11.30 -8.09 1.07
N ALA A 112 12.18 -8.91 0.48
CA ALA A 112 11.83 -9.89 -0.55
C ALA A 112 10.60 -10.73 -0.14
N VAL A 113 10.67 -11.32 1.05
CA VAL A 113 9.65 -12.22 1.59
C VAL A 113 8.33 -11.47 1.83
N LEU A 114 8.42 -10.21 2.23
CA LEU A 114 7.25 -9.36 2.41
C LEU A 114 6.60 -9.01 1.07
N LEU A 115 7.39 -8.66 0.05
CA LEU A 115 6.92 -8.35 -1.30
C LEU A 115 6.23 -9.53 -1.98
N GLN A 116 6.70 -10.76 -1.73
CA GLN A 116 6.08 -11.98 -2.26
C GLN A 116 4.61 -12.15 -1.83
N ARG A 117 4.20 -11.56 -0.71
CA ARG A 117 2.80 -11.62 -0.25
C ARG A 117 1.86 -10.73 -1.09
N PHE A 118 2.41 -9.69 -1.73
CA PHE A 118 1.61 -8.79 -2.55
C PHE A 118 1.14 -9.52 -3.80
N ARG A 119 -0.16 -9.51 -4.09
CA ARG A 119 -0.64 -10.07 -5.35
C ARG A 119 -0.31 -9.13 -6.51
N HIS A 120 -0.45 -7.83 -6.28
CA HIS A 120 -0.28 -6.78 -7.27
C HIS A 120 0.89 -5.88 -6.90
N LEU A 121 1.82 -5.70 -7.83
CA LEU A 121 2.99 -4.85 -7.69
C LEU A 121 3.07 -3.95 -8.91
N TYR A 122 2.84 -2.64 -8.72
CA TYR A 122 2.88 -1.65 -9.79
C TYR A 122 3.79 -0.50 -9.38
N ALA A 123 4.96 -0.44 -10.01
CA ALA A 123 5.91 0.63 -9.83
C ALA A 123 5.54 1.88 -10.65
N ARG A 124 6.12 3.02 -10.27
CA ARG A 124 5.95 4.29 -10.98
C ARG A 124 6.87 4.44 -12.20
N ASP A 125 7.99 3.70 -12.20
CA ASP A 125 9.00 3.72 -13.25
C ASP A 125 9.57 2.31 -13.50
N SER A 126 10.26 2.14 -14.63
CA SER A 126 10.79 0.83 -15.07
C SER A 126 11.92 0.28 -14.20
N ARG A 127 12.73 1.14 -13.56
CA ARG A 127 13.81 0.70 -12.67
C ARG A 127 13.24 0.15 -11.38
N SER A 128 12.28 0.87 -10.80
CA SER A 128 11.52 0.40 -9.65
C SER A 128 10.77 -0.90 -9.96
N ALA A 129 10.20 -1.03 -11.16
CA ALA A 129 9.54 -2.27 -11.61
C ALA A 129 10.50 -3.46 -11.66
N ALA A 130 11.67 -3.28 -12.27
CA ALA A 130 12.71 -4.31 -12.33
C ALA A 130 13.19 -4.71 -10.92
N ALA A 131 13.50 -3.73 -10.07
CA ALA A 131 13.93 -3.99 -8.70
C ALA A 131 12.87 -4.73 -7.88
N MET A 132 11.59 -4.38 -8.03
CA MET A 132 10.49 -5.08 -7.36
C MET A 132 10.29 -6.51 -7.89
N SER A 133 10.45 -6.71 -9.19
CA SER A 133 10.35 -8.03 -9.84
C SER A 133 11.47 -8.97 -9.37
N ASP A 134 12.71 -8.50 -9.40
CA ASP A 134 13.88 -9.23 -8.90
C ASP A 134 13.69 -9.62 -7.43
N HIS A 135 13.20 -8.69 -6.62
CA HIS A 135 13.08 -8.90 -5.18
C HIS A 135 11.87 -9.76 -4.79
N ALA A 136 10.78 -9.69 -5.55
CA ALA A 136 9.62 -10.56 -5.37
C ALA A 136 9.82 -11.94 -6.03
N GLY A 137 10.81 -12.09 -6.92
CA GLY A 137 11.09 -13.31 -7.67
C GLY A 137 10.05 -13.63 -8.74
N ARG A 138 9.44 -12.61 -9.38
CA ARG A 138 8.41 -12.79 -10.43
C ARG A 138 8.23 -11.58 -11.32
#